data_AF-A0A538ESG8-F1
#
_entry.id   AF-A0A538ESG8-F1
#
_cell.length_a   1.000
_cell.length_b   1.000
_cell.length_c   1.000
_cell.angle_alpha   90.00
_cell.angle_beta   90.00
_cell.angle_gamma   90.00
#
_symmetry.space_group_name_H-M   'P 1'
#
loop_
_entity.id
_entity.type
_entity.pdbx_description
1 polymer ?
#
loop_
_entity_poly.entity_id
_entity_poly.type
_entity_poly.pdbx_seq_one_letter_code
_entity_poly.pdbx_strand_id
1 'polypeptide(L)'
;MASRKQRRRRQKERRHDYEFVYVDEEGHEVDVDPSEPEQSQRQSTRRDGAKAVRKGQGSSRPVRKIDPPSWKRVTRRALFFGPLIFLAFSVLNNKQPVATRLLLAILYTGFFIPFMYLMDRAMYRTYLKRTGQPPVPRAGARR
;
A
#
# COMPACT_ATOMS: atom_id res chain seq x y z
N MET A 1 31.68 -16.05 23.94
CA MET A 1 31.89 -15.56 22.54
C MET A 1 30.59 -15.03 21.95
N ALA A 2 30.60 -13.96 21.16
CA ALA A 2 29.40 -13.47 20.46
C ALA A 2 28.90 -14.49 19.41
N SER A 3 27.58 -14.69 19.33
CA SER A 3 26.96 -15.70 18.48
C SER A 3 27.15 -15.42 16.98
N ARG A 4 27.08 -16.46 16.13
CA ARG A 4 27.17 -16.34 14.65
C ARG A 4 26.23 -15.24 14.11
N LYS A 5 25.03 -15.12 14.68
CA LYS A 5 24.03 -14.10 14.29
C LYS A 5 24.46 -12.68 14.66
N GLN A 6 25.04 -12.48 15.83
CA GLN A 6 25.55 -11.17 16.27
C GLN A 6 26.74 -10.72 15.44
N ARG A 7 27.67 -11.64 15.10
CA ARG A 7 28.81 -11.33 14.22
C ARG A 7 28.36 -10.90 12.83
N ARG A 8 27.39 -11.59 12.23
CA ARG A 8 26.83 -11.26 10.91
C ARG A 8 26.08 -9.93 10.91
N ARG A 9 25.44 -9.55 12.01
CA ARG A 9 24.79 -8.23 12.15
C ARG A 9 25.82 -7.10 12.22
N ARG A 10 26.87 -7.25 13.04
CA ARG A 10 27.97 -6.27 13.13
C ARG A 10 28.71 -6.09 11.81
N GLN A 11 28.96 -7.18 11.08
CA GLN A 11 29.54 -7.10 9.73
C GLN A 11 28.63 -6.43 8.70
N LYS A 12 27.31 -6.42 8.89
CA LYS A 12 26.39 -5.67 8.01
C LYS A 12 26.33 -4.19 8.39
N GLU A 13 26.40 -3.88 9.68
CA GLU A 13 26.42 -2.50 10.17
C GLU A 13 27.68 -1.77 9.68
N ARG A 14 28.86 -2.40 9.79
CA ARG A 14 30.15 -1.86 9.31
C ARG A 14 30.32 -1.76 7.79
N ARG A 15 29.38 -2.26 6.97
CA ARG A 15 29.46 -2.16 5.49
C ARG A 15 29.09 -0.78 4.95
N HIS A 16 28.67 0.13 5.83
CA HIS A 16 28.08 1.40 5.43
C HIS A 16 28.76 2.58 6.13
N ASP A 17 30.02 2.40 6.49
CA ASP A 17 30.88 3.46 6.98
C ASP A 17 31.56 4.06 5.74
N TYR A 18 30.79 4.77 4.91
CA TYR A 18 31.33 5.62 3.86
C TYR A 18 31.27 7.06 4.36
N GLU A 19 32.40 7.76 4.24
CA GLU A 19 32.50 9.19 4.52
C GLU A 19 32.01 9.96 3.29
N PHE A 20 31.11 10.92 3.49
CA PHE A 20 30.61 11.76 2.42
C PHE A 20 31.63 12.87 2.17
N VAL A 21 32.40 12.75 1.09
CA VAL A 21 33.33 13.79 0.64
C VAL A 21 32.65 14.61 -0.45
N TYR A 22 32.60 15.92 -0.25
CA TYR A 22 32.11 16.87 -1.24
C TYR A 22 33.29 17.32 -2.08
N VAL A 23 33.15 17.20 -3.40
CA VAL A 23 34.19 17.52 -4.38
C VAL A 23 33.66 18.64 -5.28
N ASP A 24 34.45 19.67 -5.50
CA ASP A 24 34.11 20.78 -6.40
C ASP A 24 34.26 20.42 -7.89
N GLU A 25 33.98 21.38 -8.77
CA GLU A 25 34.05 21.20 -10.23
C GLU A 25 35.48 20.95 -10.75
N GLU A 26 36.49 21.20 -9.92
CA GLU A 26 37.92 21.07 -10.22
C GLU A 26 38.55 19.82 -9.57
N GLY A 27 37.77 19.07 -8.79
CA GLY A 27 38.18 17.79 -8.20
C GLY A 27 38.79 17.89 -6.80
N HIS A 28 38.69 19.06 -6.15
CA HIS A 28 39.25 19.30 -4.82
C HIS A 28 38.20 19.08 -3.70
N GLU A 29 38.65 18.52 -2.58
CA GLU A 29 37.82 18.28 -1.40
C GLU A 29 37.55 19.60 -0.68
N VAL A 30 36.27 19.93 -0.46
CA VAL A 30 35.84 21.18 0.19
C VAL A 30 35.15 20.86 1.51
N ASP A 31 35.65 21.42 2.61
CA ASP A 31 35.02 21.35 3.93
C ASP A 31 33.75 22.23 3.94
N VAL A 32 32.57 21.61 4.07
CA VAL A 32 31.29 22.33 4.16
C VAL A 32 30.99 22.65 5.63
N ASP A 33 30.88 23.94 5.97
CA ASP A 33 30.45 24.41 7.28
C ASP A 33 28.99 23.98 7.53
N PRO A 34 28.68 23.24 8.62
CA PRO A 34 27.36 22.69 8.89
C PRO A 34 26.26 23.73 9.18
N SER A 35 26.59 25.02 9.15
CA SER A 35 25.68 26.13 9.45
C SER A 35 24.88 26.66 8.25
N GLU A 36 25.18 26.24 7.01
CA GLU A 36 24.43 26.64 5.81
C GLU A 36 23.50 25.53 5.29
N PRO A 37 22.16 25.66 5.39
CA PRO A 37 21.24 24.67 4.85
C PRO A 37 20.99 24.88 3.33
N GLU A 38 21.64 24.08 2.49
CA GLU A 38 21.22 23.92 1.09
C GLU A 38 19.79 23.37 1.01
N GLN A 39 18.89 24.15 0.40
CA GLN A 39 17.52 23.74 0.08
C GLN A 39 17.54 22.83 -1.16
N SER A 40 17.86 21.54 -1.00
CA SER A 40 17.72 20.57 -2.09
C SER A 40 16.67 19.51 -1.79
N GLN A 41 15.58 19.57 -2.56
CA GLN A 41 14.55 18.56 -2.66
C GLN A 41 15.15 17.26 -3.18
N ARG A 42 15.49 16.31 -2.29
CA ARG A 42 15.66 14.89 -2.65
C ARG A 42 15.40 14.01 -1.44
N GLN A 43 14.35 13.21 -1.57
CA GLN A 43 13.96 12.19 -0.62
C GLN A 43 15.06 11.14 -0.51
N SER A 44 15.75 11.10 0.64
CA SER A 44 16.64 10.00 1.03
C SER A 44 16.11 9.31 2.28
N THR A 45 16.13 7.98 2.22
CA THR A 45 15.66 7.08 3.27
C THR A 45 16.85 6.54 4.05
N ARG A 46 16.65 6.39 5.38
CA ARG A 46 17.35 5.53 6.37
C ARG A 46 18.35 6.23 7.32
N ARG A 47 17.99 6.26 8.62
CA ARG A 47 18.55 5.43 9.74
C ARG A 47 18.00 5.96 11.07
N ASP A 48 17.23 5.16 11.81
CA ASP A 48 17.65 4.22 12.87
C ASP A 48 18.44 4.87 14.03
N GLY A 49 17.82 4.91 15.22
CA GLY A 49 18.55 5.15 16.47
C GLY A 49 17.75 5.79 17.61
N ALA A 50 16.99 4.97 18.35
CA ALA A 50 16.59 5.21 19.74
C ALA A 50 15.86 6.53 20.09
N LYS A 51 14.52 6.51 20.02
CA LYS A 51 13.68 7.22 21.00
C LYS A 51 12.32 6.52 21.08
N ALA A 52 11.80 6.50 22.30
CA ALA A 52 10.65 5.73 22.77
C ALA A 52 9.49 5.66 21.76
N VAL A 53 8.88 4.47 21.67
CA VAL A 53 7.61 4.23 20.97
C VAL A 53 6.53 5.11 21.59
N ARG A 54 6.41 6.36 21.11
CA ARG A 54 5.20 7.15 21.26
C ARG A 54 4.27 6.72 20.12
N LYS A 55 3.26 5.96 20.52
CA LYS A 55 2.14 5.55 19.68
C LYS A 55 1.41 6.82 19.22
N GLY A 56 1.66 7.23 17.98
CA GLY A 56 0.91 8.30 17.33
C GLY A 56 1.82 9.21 16.53
N GLN A 57 1.38 9.51 15.31
CA GLN A 57 1.89 10.61 14.47
C GLN A 57 3.19 10.29 13.71
N GLY A 58 3.06 9.59 12.58
CA GLY A 58 4.17 9.27 11.69
C GLY A 58 3.73 8.90 10.27
N SER A 59 3.00 9.81 9.61
CA SER A 59 2.87 9.99 8.15
C SER A 59 1.65 10.89 7.92
N SER A 60 1.87 12.18 7.66
CA SER A 60 0.84 13.21 7.49
C SER A 60 0.11 13.13 6.14
N ARG A 61 0.15 11.99 5.44
CA ARG A 61 -0.85 11.75 4.40
C ARG A 61 -2.13 11.34 5.11
N PRO A 62 -3.24 12.10 4.99
CA PRO A 62 -4.51 11.68 5.57
C PRO A 62 -4.81 10.29 5.01
N VAL A 63 -4.73 9.28 5.88
CA VAL A 63 -5.07 7.91 5.49
C VAL A 63 -6.54 7.98 5.11
N ARG A 64 -6.82 7.88 3.81
CA ARG A 64 -8.17 8.01 3.26
C ARG A 64 -9.09 7.10 4.07
N LYS A 65 -10.12 7.68 4.69
CA LYS A 65 -11.11 6.94 5.48
C LYS A 65 -11.66 5.82 4.59
N ILE A 66 -11.41 4.57 4.98
CA ILE A 66 -11.97 3.42 4.28
C ILE A 66 -13.30 3.11 4.98
N ASP A 67 -14.41 3.41 4.30
CA ASP A 67 -15.72 3.04 4.83
C ASP A 67 -15.84 1.50 4.89
N PRO A 68 -16.65 0.97 5.82
CA PRO A 68 -16.83 -0.46 5.96
C PRO A 68 -17.30 -1.13 4.66
N PRO A 69 -16.89 -2.38 4.41
CA PRO A 69 -17.31 -3.13 3.24
C PRO A 69 -18.83 -3.30 3.29
N SER A 70 -19.52 -2.85 2.23
CA SER A 70 -20.97 -2.99 2.11
C SER A 70 -21.34 -3.67 0.79
N TRP A 71 -22.29 -4.60 0.85
CA TRP A 71 -22.79 -5.32 -0.32
C TRP A 71 -23.31 -4.37 -1.41
N LYS A 72 -23.99 -3.29 -1.01
CA LYS A 72 -24.47 -2.23 -1.92
C LYS A 72 -23.33 -1.53 -2.67
N ARG A 73 -22.17 -1.33 -2.03
CA ARG A 73 -21.01 -0.69 -2.66
C ARG A 73 -20.28 -1.65 -3.59
N VAL A 74 -20.17 -2.92 -3.23
CA VAL A 74 -19.56 -3.95 -4.07
C VAL A 74 -20.38 -4.16 -5.35
N THR A 75 -21.71 -4.27 -5.25
CA THR A 75 -22.57 -4.41 -6.44
C THR A 75 -22.51 -3.18 -7.34
N ARG A 76 -22.49 -1.97 -6.78
CA ARG A 76 -22.30 -0.74 -7.56
C ARG A 76 -20.95 -0.69 -8.26
N ARG A 77 -19.88 -1.18 -7.62
CA ARG A 77 -18.56 -1.31 -8.26
C ARG A 77 -18.55 -2.39 -9.34
N ALA A 78 -19.24 -3.50 -9.12
CA ALA A 78 -19.37 -4.58 -10.09
C ALA A 78 -20.04 -4.13 -11.40
N LEU A 79 -20.90 -3.12 -11.36
CA LEU A 79 -21.47 -2.51 -12.58
C LEU A 79 -20.42 -1.90 -13.51
N PHE A 80 -19.24 -1.48 -13.02
CA PHE A 80 -18.14 -1.05 -13.88
C PHE A 80 -17.36 -2.23 -14.46
N PHE A 81 -17.26 -3.33 -13.72
CA PHE A 81 -16.59 -4.54 -14.18
C PHE A 81 -17.42 -5.34 -15.18
N GLY A 82 -18.75 -5.31 -15.08
CA GLY A 82 -19.66 -6.02 -15.98
C GLY A 82 -19.43 -5.70 -17.46
N PRO A 83 -19.45 -4.42 -17.90
CA PRO A 83 -19.15 -4.02 -19.26
C PRO A 83 -17.75 -4.43 -19.73
N LEU A 84 -16.75 -4.35 -18.83
CA LEU A 84 -15.38 -4.77 -19.14
C LEU A 84 -15.29 -6.27 -19.39
N ILE A 85 -15.92 -7.08 -18.54
CA ILE A 85 -15.99 -8.54 -18.68
C ILE A 85 -16.77 -8.91 -19.94
N PHE A 86 -17.88 -8.23 -20.21
CA PHE A 86 -18.66 -8.43 -21.43
C PHE A 86 -17.83 -8.11 -22.68
N LEU A 87 -17.07 -7.02 -22.68
CA LEU A 87 -16.18 -6.68 -23.79
C LEU A 87 -15.10 -7.75 -23.99
N ALA A 88 -14.49 -8.23 -22.90
CA ALA A 88 -13.52 -9.32 -22.95
C ALA A 88 -14.14 -10.60 -23.56
N PHE A 89 -15.34 -10.98 -23.14
CA PHE A 89 -16.07 -12.12 -23.74
C PHE A 89 -16.55 -11.84 -25.17
N SER A 90 -16.82 -10.58 -25.54
CA SER A 90 -17.19 -10.23 -26.90
C SER A 90 -16.04 -10.48 -27.87
N VAL A 91 -14.81 -10.19 -27.45
CA VAL A 91 -13.60 -10.47 -28.23
C VAL A 91 -13.24 -11.95 -28.20
N LEU A 92 -13.25 -12.57 -27.02
CA LEU A 92 -12.78 -13.97 -26.84
C LEU A 92 -13.78 -15.02 -27.34
N ASN A 93 -15.08 -14.78 -27.13
CA ASN A 93 -16.18 -15.69 -27.53
C ASN A 93 -16.95 -15.14 -28.73
N ASN A 94 -16.25 -14.52 -29.69
CA ASN A 94 -16.83 -13.83 -30.84
C ASN A 94 -17.65 -14.73 -31.81
N LYS A 95 -17.61 -16.06 -31.66
CA LYS A 95 -18.40 -17.03 -32.43
C LYS A 95 -19.72 -17.43 -31.75
N GLN A 96 -19.84 -17.19 -30.45
CA GLN A 96 -21.05 -17.52 -29.69
C GLN A 96 -22.14 -16.46 -29.89
N PRO A 97 -23.43 -16.78 -29.77
CA PRO A 97 -24.47 -15.76 -29.87
C PRO A 97 -24.32 -14.73 -28.74
N VAL A 98 -24.70 -13.47 -29.02
CA VAL A 98 -24.55 -12.36 -28.07
C VAL A 98 -25.26 -12.65 -26.74
N ALA A 99 -26.40 -13.33 -26.78
CA ALA A 99 -27.14 -13.78 -25.60
C ALA A 99 -26.28 -14.69 -24.68
N THR A 100 -25.56 -15.66 -25.24
CA THR A 100 -24.66 -16.54 -24.47
C THR A 100 -23.52 -15.74 -23.86
N ARG A 101 -22.93 -14.79 -24.60
CA ARG A 101 -21.86 -13.93 -24.06
C ARG A 101 -22.35 -13.07 -22.91
N LEU A 102 -23.55 -12.50 -23.03
CA LEU A 102 -24.16 -11.68 -22.00
C LEU A 102 -24.47 -12.50 -20.74
N LEU A 103 -25.05 -13.70 -20.90
CA LEU A 103 -25.36 -14.61 -19.80
C LEU A 103 -24.07 -15.01 -19.06
N LEU A 104 -23.03 -15.42 -19.79
CA LEU A 104 -21.72 -15.73 -19.20
C LEU A 104 -21.14 -14.52 -18.48
N ALA A 105 -21.18 -13.32 -19.07
CA ALA A 105 -20.67 -12.12 -18.43
C ALA A 105 -21.38 -11.81 -17.10
N ILE A 106 -22.72 -11.95 -17.06
CA ILE A 106 -23.51 -11.78 -15.83
C ILE A 106 -23.13 -12.84 -14.79
N LEU A 107 -23.05 -14.11 -15.19
CA LEU A 107 -22.72 -15.22 -14.29
C LEU A 107 -21.34 -15.05 -13.67
N TYR A 108 -20.33 -14.73 -14.48
CA TYR A 108 -18.97 -14.47 -14.00
C TYR A 108 -18.89 -13.23 -13.12
N THR A 109 -19.58 -12.15 -13.49
CA THR A 109 -19.65 -10.94 -12.66
C THR A 109 -20.29 -11.26 -11.31
N GLY A 110 -21.37 -12.05 -11.30
CA GLY A 110 -22.04 -12.52 -10.09
C GLY A 110 -21.11 -13.30 -9.17
N PHE A 111 -20.33 -14.22 -9.73
CA PHE A 111 -19.33 -14.99 -8.98
C PHE A 111 -18.17 -14.13 -8.44
N PHE A 112 -17.86 -13.02 -9.12
CA PHE A 112 -16.82 -12.10 -8.68
C PHE A 112 -17.23 -11.22 -7.48
N ILE A 113 -18.54 -10.97 -7.28
CA ILE A 113 -19.07 -10.16 -6.16
C ILE A 113 -18.64 -10.69 -4.77
N PRO A 114 -18.82 -11.97 -4.40
CA PRO A 114 -18.40 -12.47 -3.09
C PRO A 114 -16.88 -12.37 -2.89
N PHE A 115 -16.10 -12.59 -3.95
CA PHE A 115 -14.64 -12.43 -3.90
C PHE A 115 -14.23 -10.96 -3.65
N MET A 116 -14.83 -10.01 -4.37
CA MET A 116 -14.63 -8.58 -4.16
C MET A 116 -14.97 -8.15 -2.73
N TYR A 117 -16.06 -8.65 -2.16
CA TYR A 117 -16.43 -8.38 -0.77
C TYR A 117 -15.37 -8.89 0.22
N LEU A 118 -14.82 -10.08 -0.02
CA LEU A 118 -13.75 -10.64 0.81
C LEU A 118 -12.47 -9.78 0.76
N MET A 119 -12.11 -9.31 -0.43
CA MET A 119 -10.96 -8.43 -0.63
C MET A 119 -11.14 -7.08 0.08
N ASP A 120 -12.31 -6.45 -0.08
CA ASP A 120 -12.66 -5.21 0.63
C ASP A 120 -12.64 -5.41 2.15
N ARG A 121 -13.08 -6.58 2.65
CA ARG A 121 -13.01 -6.95 4.07
C ARG A 121 -11.57 -7.09 4.57
N ALA A 122 -10.69 -7.70 3.79
CA ALA A 122 -9.27 -7.84 4.13
C ALA A 122 -8.56 -6.48 4.17
N MET A 123 -8.88 -5.60 3.22
CA MET A 123 -8.36 -4.23 3.17
C MET A 123 -8.85 -3.41 4.36
N TYR A 124 -10.14 -3.47 4.69
CA TYR A 124 -10.69 -2.81 5.87
C TYR A 124 -10.03 -3.29 7.17
N ARG A 125 -9.80 -4.59 7.32
CA ARG A 125 -9.07 -5.15 8.47
C ARG A 125 -7.65 -4.61 8.57
N THR A 126 -6.95 -4.51 7.45
CA THR A 126 -5.58 -4.00 7.39
C THR A 126 -5.54 -2.50 7.70
N TYR A 127 -6.53 -1.74 7.22
CA TYR A 127 -6.70 -0.33 7.56
C TYR A 127 -6.90 -0.13 9.07
N LEU A 128 -7.84 -0.83 9.70
CA LEU A 128 -8.08 -0.73 11.14
C LEU A 128 -6.83 -1.05 11.98
N LYS A 129 -6.06 -2.08 11.58
CA LYS A 129 -4.78 -2.42 12.22
C LYS A 129 -3.75 -1.31 12.12
N ARG A 130 -3.72 -0.56 11.01
CA ARG A 130 -2.75 0.51 10.74
C ARG A 130 -3.15 1.83 11.38
N THR A 131 -4.44 2.16 11.43
CA THR A 131 -4.94 3.43 11.96
C THR A 131 -5.29 3.37 13.45
N GLY A 132 -5.42 2.17 14.04
CA GLY A 132 -5.85 2.00 15.43
C GLY A 132 -7.30 2.46 15.68
N GLN A 133 -8.06 2.70 14.61
CA GLN A 133 -9.43 3.17 14.68
C GLN A 133 -10.33 2.02 15.17
N PRO A 134 -11.23 2.26 16.15
CA PRO A 134 -12.17 1.24 16.57
C PRO A 134 -13.11 0.88 15.41
N PRO A 135 -13.47 -0.41 15.24
CA PRO A 135 -14.36 -0.82 14.17
C PRO A 135 -15.71 -0.11 14.31
N VAL A 136 -16.18 0.53 13.24
CA VAL A 136 -17.51 1.16 13.23
C VAL A 136 -18.56 0.07 13.52
N PRO A 137 -19.44 0.26 14.54
CA PRO A 137 -20.45 -0.73 14.87
C PRO A 137 -21.37 -0.96 13.66
N ARG A 138 -21.63 -2.23 13.34
CA ARG A 138 -22.56 -2.60 12.26
C ARG A 138 -23.92 -2.02 12.62
N ALA A 139 -24.48 -1.17 11.75
CA ALA A 139 -25.86 -0.73 11.85
C ALA A 139 -26.76 -1.97 11.84
N GLY A 140 -27.27 -2.36 13.00
CA GLY A 140 -27.99 -3.62 13.24
C GLY A 140 -27.57 -4.36 14.52
N ALA A 141 -26.46 -3.99 15.17
CA ALA A 141 -26.06 -4.53 16.47
C ALA A 141 -26.58 -3.67 17.64
N ARG A 142 -27.85 -3.27 17.60
CA ARG A 142 -28.56 -2.76 18.78
C ARG A 142 -29.61 -3.80 19.13
N ARG A 143 -29.35 -4.55 20.22
CA ARG A 143 -30.40 -5.18 21.01
C ARG A 143 -31.14 -4.06 21.75
#